data_AF-A0A0C9WJU6-F1
#
_entry.id   AF-A0A0C9WJU6-F1
#
_cell.length_a   1.000
_cell.length_b   1.000
_cell.length_c   1.000
_cell.angle_alpha   90.00
_cell.angle_beta   90.00
_cell.angle_gamma   90.00
#
_symmetry.space_group_name_H-M   'P 1'
#
loop_
_entity.id
_entity.type
_entity.pdbx_description
1 polymer ?
#
loop_
_entity_poly.entity_id
_entity_poly.type
_entity_poly.pdbx_seq_one_letter_code
_entity_poly.pdbx_strand_id
1 'polypeptide(L)'
;MAGSQRSQQPSTGGLGKVFTSPTKRRAKKKTTVIAKHLGQDKKINDLRRKLEMLQNSRFDTTEQTPQKAESITEMEQIPPPVQGDVPLETCGDVLMDTDAPMDTNLPMGLPRKARGVLPNNDSHKLFDRWKNALPSLVNPLLSHISSTMGKKWEMPKEVRSQCGHPTSYFERVDVVSCQCQDLLQTLTLNGFFPTSPMHPRVGISIELLDFYRALFERSCDAVQSVASALQTHYECRGFHYRNTAREVVKDPFRRCIGNAVQWYDNLRGHVNDIVERALRSADEMARSIKLSQSLSTATPPSPSPQPGSVGGLPAQVGNGRIECARILQQRCPACFATTSYGRTGNQGADFVVSTNGNFSQRHMASAGDCPKFYEPSYFLPKGFVDEVGARIDAARPKRRRGLVLVPDEAVDQCESGHIAGKGTNAKTNTKQFDDGGVMALICRHDIPLFLVNIDTPGEQQKYPVALIQHLFTLIPH
;
A
#
# COMPACT_ATOMS: atom_id res chain seq x y z
N MET A 1 -4.99 -14.74 45.24
CA MET A 1 -5.41 -14.90 43.84
C MET A 1 -6.90 -15.20 43.84
N ALA A 2 -7.73 -14.30 43.33
CA ALA A 2 -9.17 -14.52 43.20
C ALA A 2 -9.47 -14.92 41.76
N GLY A 3 -10.08 -16.10 41.58
CA GLY A 3 -10.39 -16.68 40.27
C GLY A 3 -11.51 -15.94 39.53
N SER A 4 -11.37 -15.83 38.22
CA SER A 4 -12.34 -15.19 37.32
C SER A 4 -13.64 -15.98 37.26
N GLN A 5 -14.76 -15.40 37.72
CA GLN A 5 -16.12 -15.97 37.66
C GLN A 5 -16.74 -15.92 36.25
N ARG A 6 -15.93 -16.07 35.19
CA ARG A 6 -16.44 -16.02 33.81
C ARG A 6 -17.21 -17.29 33.42
N SER A 7 -17.03 -18.39 34.15
CA SER A 7 -17.67 -19.68 33.92
C SER A 7 -19.10 -19.80 34.49
N GLN A 8 -19.56 -18.82 35.27
CA GLN A 8 -20.91 -18.85 35.88
C GLN A 8 -21.95 -18.02 35.12
N GLN A 9 -21.64 -17.49 33.93
CA GLN A 9 -22.67 -16.84 33.11
C GLN A 9 -23.55 -17.89 32.41
N PRO A 10 -24.87 -17.92 32.67
CA PRO A 10 -25.77 -18.82 31.97
C PRO A 10 -25.83 -18.43 30.48
N SER A 11 -25.50 -19.37 29.58
CA SER A 11 -25.69 -19.19 28.15
C SER A 11 -27.10 -19.64 27.76
N THR A 12 -27.89 -18.74 27.18
CA THR A 12 -29.16 -19.08 26.55
C THR A 12 -28.93 -19.28 25.07
N GLY A 13 -29.14 -20.51 24.57
CA GLY A 13 -29.07 -20.85 23.16
C GLY A 13 -30.18 -20.17 22.35
N GLY A 14 -29.79 -19.21 21.52
CA GLY A 14 -30.66 -18.51 20.57
C GLY A 14 -29.96 -17.26 20.02
N LEU A 15 -30.34 -16.81 18.82
CA LEU A 15 -29.94 -15.50 18.31
C LEU A 15 -30.49 -14.44 19.28
N GLY A 16 -29.63 -13.95 20.17
CA GLY A 16 -30.01 -13.00 21.22
C GLY A 16 -30.70 -11.77 20.65
N LYS A 17 -31.64 -11.19 21.41
CA LYS A 17 -32.26 -9.91 21.06
C LYS A 17 -31.16 -8.88 20.76
N VAL A 18 -31.26 -8.20 19.63
CA VAL A 18 -30.32 -7.15 19.20
C VAL A 18 -30.18 -6.11 20.32
N PHE A 19 -29.01 -6.03 20.94
CA PHE A 19 -28.71 -5.02 21.95
C PHE A 19 -28.80 -3.64 21.32
N THR A 20 -29.71 -2.81 21.83
CA THR A 20 -29.87 -1.41 21.41
C THR A 20 -29.19 -0.51 22.43
N SER A 21 -28.04 0.09 22.07
CA SER A 21 -27.32 1.01 22.95
C SER A 21 -28.16 2.28 23.23
N PRO A 22 -28.29 2.71 24.51
CA PRO A 22 -28.94 3.97 24.88
C PRO A 22 -28.24 5.17 24.22
N THR A 23 -28.99 6.23 23.90
CA THR A 23 -28.45 7.43 23.24
C THR A 23 -28.69 8.66 24.10
N LYS A 24 -27.62 9.38 24.46
CA LYS A 24 -27.65 10.60 25.29
C LYS A 24 -28.19 11.81 24.50
N ARG A 25 -28.91 12.72 25.16
CA ARG A 25 -29.15 14.09 24.65
C ARG A 25 -27.90 14.94 24.95
N ARG A 26 -27.19 15.41 23.92
CA ARG A 26 -26.10 16.39 24.11
C ARG A 26 -26.66 17.74 24.56
N ALA A 27 -26.34 18.17 25.78
CA ALA A 27 -26.34 19.59 26.12
C ALA A 27 -25.10 20.25 25.47
N LYS A 28 -25.27 21.43 24.85
CA LYS A 28 -24.19 22.14 24.13
C LYS A 28 -23.10 22.73 25.02
N LYS A 29 -23.23 22.69 26.35
CA LYS A 29 -22.22 23.15 27.30
C LYS A 29 -21.67 21.96 28.08
N LYS A 30 -20.42 21.59 27.84
CA LYS A 30 -19.66 20.76 28.78
C LYS A 30 -19.36 21.63 29.99
N THR A 31 -20.05 21.41 31.10
CA THR A 31 -19.60 21.90 32.40
C THR A 31 -18.34 21.10 32.76
N THR A 32 -17.18 21.74 32.69
CA THR A 32 -15.94 21.24 33.26
C THR A 32 -16.06 21.24 34.77
N VAL A 33 -16.73 20.23 35.32
CA VAL A 33 -16.57 19.89 36.73
C VAL A 33 -15.41 18.93 36.79
N ILE A 34 -14.29 19.39 37.35
CA ILE A 34 -13.13 18.55 37.63
C ILE A 34 -13.58 17.52 38.67
N ALA A 35 -13.76 16.27 38.24
CA ALA A 35 -14.07 15.18 39.14
C ALA A 35 -12.84 14.92 40.02
N LYS A 36 -13.00 15.13 41.34
CA LYS A 36 -11.98 14.82 42.34
C LYS A 36 -11.85 13.30 42.41
N HIS A 37 -10.76 12.77 41.87
CA HIS A 37 -10.52 11.34 41.75
C HIS A 37 -10.20 10.75 43.14
N LEU A 38 -11.23 10.30 43.86
CA LEU A 38 -11.06 9.66 45.16
C LEU A 38 -10.16 8.42 44.98
N GLY A 39 -8.95 8.48 45.53
CA GLY A 39 -7.95 7.40 45.47
C GLY A 39 -6.69 7.72 44.65
N GLN A 40 -6.63 8.82 43.91
CA GLN A 40 -5.41 9.22 43.19
C GLN A 40 -4.28 9.60 44.15
N ASP A 41 -4.61 10.26 45.27
CA ASP A 41 -3.65 10.59 46.33
C ASP A 41 -3.06 9.33 46.97
N LYS A 42 -3.88 8.28 47.15
CA LYS A 42 -3.41 6.99 47.68
C LYS A 42 -2.44 6.31 46.71
N LYS A 43 -2.74 6.34 45.41
CA LYS A 43 -1.86 5.81 44.36
C LYS A 43 -0.54 6.58 44.26
N ILE A 44 -0.58 7.91 44.37
CA ILE A 44 0.61 8.76 44.37
C ILE A 44 1.49 8.44 45.59
N ASN A 45 0.89 8.27 46.77
CA ASN A 45 1.63 7.95 47.99
C ASN A 45 2.25 6.54 47.93
N ASP A 46 1.56 5.54 47.38
CA ASP A 46 2.11 4.19 47.19
C ASP A 46 3.29 4.19 46.19
N LEU A 47 3.20 5.00 45.13
CA LEU A 47 4.28 5.14 44.15
C LEU A 47 5.49 5.88 44.74
N ARG A 48 5.27 6.93 45.55
CA ARG A 48 6.34 7.62 46.27
C ARG A 48 7.07 6.69 47.24
N ARG A 49 6.32 5.87 47.99
CA ARG A 49 6.91 4.86 48.88
C ARG A 49 7.76 3.84 48.13
N LYS A 50 7.29 3.36 46.97
CA LYS A 50 8.07 2.46 46.11
C LYS A 50 9.34 3.13 45.57
N LEU A 51 9.27 4.42 45.23
CA LEU A 51 10.42 5.18 44.77
C LEU A 51 11.48 5.29 45.88
N GLU A 52 11.08 5.62 47.11
CA GLU A 52 11.98 5.69 48.27
C GLU A 52 12.64 4.34 48.57
N MET A 53 11.89 3.24 48.48
CA MET A 53 12.45 1.89 48.66
C MET A 53 13.52 1.55 47.61
N LEU A 54 13.33 1.98 46.36
CA LEU A 54 14.29 1.73 45.27
C LEU A 54 15.52 2.64 45.35
N GLN A 55 15.34 3.87 45.85
CA GLN A 55 16.45 4.80 46.05
C GLN A 55 17.35 4.40 47.23
N ASN A 56 16.77 3.80 48.27
CA ASN A 56 17.50 3.37 49.47
C ASN A 56 18.17 1.98 49.33
N SER A 57 17.97 1.25 48.22
CA SER A 57 18.54 -0.10 48.03
C SER A 57 19.86 -0.14 47.24
N ARG A 58 20.48 1.01 46.91
CA ARG A 58 21.76 1.04 46.19
C ARG A 58 22.93 1.39 47.11
N PHE A 59 23.28 0.49 48.02
CA PHE A 59 24.64 0.33 48.56
C PHE A 59 24.74 -1.05 49.24
N ASP A 60 25.17 -2.06 48.48
CA ASP A 60 26.20 -3.01 48.93
C ASP A 60 26.64 -3.90 47.75
N THR A 61 27.95 -3.92 47.52
CA THR A 61 28.63 -4.68 46.48
C THR A 61 29.47 -5.75 47.16
N THR A 62 29.18 -7.04 46.94
CA THR A 62 30.22 -8.09 46.83
C THR A 62 29.66 -9.38 46.21
N GLU A 63 30.38 -9.80 45.16
CA GLU A 63 30.49 -11.08 44.42
C GLU A 63 29.68 -12.34 44.84
N GLN A 64 29.02 -12.98 43.85
CA GLN A 64 29.40 -14.29 43.26
C GLN A 64 28.33 -14.79 42.24
N THR A 65 28.77 -15.19 41.04
CA THR A 65 28.03 -15.94 39.99
C THR A 65 28.34 -17.45 40.19
N PRO A 66 27.57 -18.48 39.72
CA PRO A 66 26.78 -18.45 38.47
C PRO A 66 25.54 -19.37 38.29
N GLN A 67 24.91 -19.20 37.12
CA GLN A 67 24.20 -20.16 36.25
C GLN A 67 22.64 -20.24 36.21
N LYS A 68 22.13 -19.78 35.04
CA LYS A 68 21.21 -20.44 34.09
C LYS A 68 19.69 -20.34 34.32
N ALA A 69 19.00 -19.56 33.46
CA ALA A 69 17.98 -20.04 32.49
C ALA A 69 17.09 -18.88 31.93
N GLU A 70 17.13 -18.76 30.61
CA GLU A 70 16.05 -18.52 29.65
C GLU A 70 15.01 -17.38 29.77
N SER A 71 14.92 -16.69 28.61
CA SER A 71 13.75 -16.06 27.97
C SER A 71 13.34 -14.64 28.41
N ILE A 72 13.81 -13.69 27.60
CA ILE A 72 13.52 -12.27 27.62
C ILE A 72 12.27 -12.02 26.75
N THR A 73 11.21 -11.45 27.32
CA THR A 73 10.23 -10.65 26.56
C THR A 73 9.63 -9.59 27.46
N GLU A 74 10.29 -8.43 27.58
CA GLU A 74 9.65 -7.21 28.05
C GLU A 74 10.16 -6.01 27.24
N MET A 75 9.40 -5.71 26.19
CA MET A 75 8.91 -4.40 25.80
C MET A 75 9.59 -3.18 26.47
N GLU A 76 10.68 -2.71 25.88
CA GLU A 76 11.32 -1.46 26.31
C GLU A 76 10.64 -0.25 25.66
N GLN A 77 10.18 0.65 26.53
CA GLN A 77 9.45 1.87 26.19
C GLN A 77 10.44 2.95 25.71
N ILE A 78 10.20 3.49 24.52
CA ILE A 78 10.94 4.62 23.96
C ILE A 78 10.64 5.89 24.79
N PRO A 79 11.64 6.63 25.28
CA PRO A 79 11.44 7.86 26.06
C PRO A 79 10.86 9.02 25.21
N PRO A 80 10.22 10.02 25.84
CA PRO A 80 9.55 11.10 25.12
C PRO A 80 10.56 11.99 24.37
N PRO A 81 10.17 12.59 23.23
CA PRO A 81 11.07 13.42 22.45
C PRO A 81 11.40 14.71 23.20
N VAL A 82 12.70 14.99 23.27
CA VAL A 82 13.28 16.25 23.72
C VAL A 82 12.73 17.39 22.86
N GLN A 83 12.14 18.39 23.51
CA GLN A 83 11.85 19.69 22.89
C GLN A 83 13.19 20.35 22.53
N GLY A 84 13.56 20.24 21.26
CA GLY A 84 14.63 21.02 20.65
C GLY A 84 14.04 21.90 19.56
N ASP A 85 13.70 23.14 19.93
CA ASP A 85 13.55 24.22 18.96
C ASP A 85 14.92 24.48 18.32
N VAL A 86 15.14 23.90 17.14
CA VAL A 86 16.20 24.34 16.23
C VAL A 86 15.57 24.44 14.84
N PRO A 87 15.48 25.63 14.25
CA PRO A 87 14.95 25.80 12.90
C PRO A 87 15.77 24.95 11.93
N LEU A 88 15.10 24.08 11.18
CA LEU A 88 15.69 23.40 10.04
C LEU A 88 16.03 24.48 8.99
N GLU A 89 17.27 24.95 9.02
CA GLU A 89 17.79 25.86 8.01
C GLU A 89 17.53 25.29 6.61
N THR A 90 16.89 26.13 5.81
CA THR A 90 16.48 25.81 4.45
C THR A 90 17.74 25.82 3.59
N CYS A 91 18.33 24.66 3.35
CA CYS A 91 19.50 24.55 2.48
C CYS A 91 19.11 24.86 1.03
N GLY A 92 19.94 25.66 0.37
CA GLY A 92 19.69 26.30 -0.92
C GLY A 92 19.36 25.34 -2.05
N ASP A 93 18.39 25.77 -2.86
CA ASP A 93 17.94 25.10 -4.07
C ASP A 93 19.01 25.24 -5.18
N VAL A 94 19.64 24.12 -5.57
CA VAL A 94 20.11 23.93 -6.95
C VAL A 94 19.43 22.66 -7.47
N LEU A 95 18.51 22.86 -8.41
CA LEU A 95 17.68 21.84 -9.03
C LEU A 95 18.55 20.94 -9.94
N MET A 96 18.71 19.66 -9.57
CA MET A 96 19.00 18.63 -10.58
C MET A 96 17.71 18.33 -11.34
N ASP A 97 17.77 18.56 -12.65
CA ASP A 97 16.79 18.24 -13.68
C ASP A 97 15.40 18.88 -13.51
N THR A 98 15.33 20.16 -13.85
CA THR A 98 14.10 20.78 -14.37
C THR A 98 14.32 21.12 -15.84
N ASP A 99 13.43 20.65 -16.72
CA ASP A 99 13.39 21.00 -18.15
C ASP A 99 12.90 22.45 -18.40
N ALA A 100 13.16 23.37 -17.47
CA ALA A 100 12.72 24.75 -17.58
C ALA A 100 13.76 25.61 -18.34
N PRO A 101 13.35 26.46 -19.29
CA PRO A 101 14.24 27.47 -19.85
C PRO A 101 14.63 28.48 -18.75
N MET A 102 15.93 28.79 -18.67
CA MET A 102 16.50 29.80 -17.78
C MET A 102 16.04 31.19 -18.20
N ASP A 103 15.02 31.75 -17.56
CA ASP A 103 14.77 33.19 -17.57
C ASP A 103 15.60 33.86 -16.47
N THR A 104 16.74 34.41 -16.89
CA THR A 104 17.55 35.30 -16.06
C THR A 104 16.95 36.69 -16.13
N ASN A 105 16.11 37.06 -15.14
CA ASN A 105 15.93 38.42 -14.61
C ASN A 105 14.65 38.50 -13.75
N LEU A 106 14.79 38.60 -12.42
CA LEU A 106 13.80 39.28 -11.57
C LEU A 106 14.40 39.65 -10.19
N PRO A 107 14.06 40.82 -9.61
CA PRO A 107 14.69 41.34 -8.40
C PRO A 107 14.14 40.70 -7.12
N MET A 108 14.98 40.66 -6.09
CA MET A 108 14.68 40.16 -4.75
C MET A 108 13.54 40.92 -4.07
N GLY A 109 12.60 40.16 -3.48
CA GLY A 109 11.73 40.65 -2.40
C GLY A 109 10.23 40.45 -2.62
N LEU A 110 9.74 39.20 -2.62
CA LEU A 110 8.31 38.92 -2.40
C LEU A 110 8.12 37.64 -1.55
N PRO A 111 7.07 37.59 -0.70
CA PRO A 111 6.85 36.48 0.22
C PRO A 111 6.59 35.17 -0.54
N ARG A 112 7.28 34.10 -0.10
CA ARG A 112 7.18 32.74 -0.66
C ARG A 112 5.71 32.32 -0.77
N LYS A 113 5.24 32.14 -2.01
CA LYS A 113 3.90 31.60 -2.31
C LYS A 113 3.74 30.21 -1.67
N ALA A 114 2.58 29.99 -1.04
CA ALA A 114 2.15 28.68 -0.58
C ALA A 114 2.25 27.67 -1.74
N ARG A 115 2.97 26.56 -1.51
CA ARG A 115 3.04 25.46 -2.49
C ARG A 115 1.63 24.94 -2.73
N GLY A 116 1.17 25.00 -3.98
CA GLY A 116 -0.18 24.60 -4.37
C GLY A 116 -0.42 23.11 -4.18
N VAL A 117 -1.62 22.79 -3.68
CA VAL A 117 -2.13 21.45 -3.35
C VAL A 117 -2.47 20.62 -4.61
N LEU A 118 -2.32 21.20 -5.81
CA LEU A 118 -2.60 20.56 -7.09
C LEU A 118 -1.32 20.42 -7.92
N PRO A 119 -1.19 19.36 -8.73
CA PRO A 119 -0.02 19.15 -9.57
C PRO A 119 0.20 20.33 -10.52
N ASN A 120 1.42 20.87 -10.53
CA ASN A 120 1.76 22.00 -11.38
C ASN A 120 1.80 21.59 -12.87
N ASN A 121 1.61 22.54 -13.78
CA ASN A 121 1.64 22.33 -15.23
C ASN A 121 2.93 21.62 -15.69
N ASP A 122 4.07 21.92 -15.07
CA ASP A 122 5.34 21.27 -15.38
C ASP A 122 5.38 19.80 -14.98
N SER A 123 4.71 19.44 -13.87
CA SER A 123 4.53 18.03 -13.48
C SER A 123 3.66 17.30 -14.50
N HIS A 124 2.56 17.90 -14.97
CA HIS A 124 1.74 17.28 -16.02
C HIS A 124 2.55 17.02 -17.31
N LYS A 125 3.29 18.03 -17.79
CA LYS A 125 4.14 17.89 -18.99
C LYS A 125 5.19 16.79 -18.85
N LEU A 126 5.87 16.72 -17.70
CA LEU A 126 6.87 15.69 -17.44
C LEU A 126 6.25 14.29 -17.49
N PHE A 127 5.09 14.13 -16.86
CA PHE A 127 4.39 12.86 -16.81
C PHE A 127 3.88 12.41 -18.18
N ASP A 128 3.38 13.34 -19.00
CA ASP A 128 2.93 13.04 -20.36
C ASP A 128 4.11 12.63 -21.27
N ARG A 129 5.28 13.26 -21.11
CA ARG A 129 6.51 12.84 -21.81
C ARG A 129 6.89 11.41 -21.47
N TRP A 130 6.85 11.04 -20.19
CA TRP A 130 7.12 9.66 -19.77
C TRP A 130 6.09 8.67 -20.32
N LYS A 131 4.79 8.98 -20.25
CA LYS A 131 3.73 8.13 -20.83
C LYS A 131 3.97 7.84 -22.32
N ASN A 132 4.49 8.82 -23.06
CA ASN A 132 4.80 8.65 -24.48
C ASN A 132 6.11 7.86 -24.70
N ALA A 133 7.10 8.00 -23.82
CA ALA A 133 8.39 7.31 -23.94
C ALA A 133 8.30 5.82 -23.56
N LEU A 134 7.57 5.47 -22.50
CA LEU A 134 7.55 4.12 -21.91
C LEU A 134 7.24 2.99 -22.92
N PRO A 135 6.25 3.11 -23.84
CA PRO A 135 5.99 2.06 -24.83
C PRO A 135 7.19 1.71 -25.70
N SER A 136 8.04 2.69 -26.04
CA SER A 136 9.24 2.46 -26.86
C SER A 136 10.36 1.71 -26.13
N LEU A 137 10.36 1.74 -24.79
CA LEU A 137 11.41 1.13 -23.95
C LEU A 137 11.15 -0.34 -23.61
N VAL A 138 9.94 -0.84 -23.88
CA VAL A 138 9.54 -2.23 -23.56
C VAL A 138 10.43 -3.26 -24.26
N ASN A 139 10.59 -3.17 -25.58
CA ASN A 139 11.38 -4.15 -26.35
C ASN A 139 12.89 -4.08 -26.02
N PRO A 140 13.51 -2.89 -25.85
CA PRO A 140 14.86 -2.78 -25.32
C PRO A 140 15.05 -3.47 -23.97
N LEU A 141 14.14 -3.25 -23.02
CA LEU A 141 14.21 -3.86 -21.69
C LEU A 141 14.10 -5.40 -21.75
N LEU A 142 13.16 -5.92 -22.54
CA LEU A 142 13.01 -7.37 -22.73
C LEU A 142 14.26 -8.00 -23.36
N SER A 143 14.87 -7.29 -24.32
CA SER A 143 16.11 -7.73 -24.95
C SER A 143 17.26 -7.80 -23.94
N HIS A 144 17.43 -6.77 -23.10
CA HIS A 144 18.39 -6.75 -22.00
C HIS A 144 18.21 -7.95 -21.07
N ILE A 145 16.99 -8.13 -20.53
CA ILE A 145 16.65 -9.23 -19.62
C ILE A 145 16.99 -10.58 -20.25
N SER A 146 16.59 -10.81 -21.51
CA SER A 146 16.87 -12.07 -22.20
C SER A 146 18.37 -12.36 -22.34
N SER A 147 19.19 -11.32 -22.51
CA SER A 147 20.63 -11.44 -22.73
C SER A 147 21.41 -11.69 -21.44
N THR A 148 20.95 -11.13 -20.32
CA THR A 148 21.62 -11.17 -19.00
C THR A 148 21.08 -12.26 -18.08
N MET A 149 19.90 -12.83 -18.34
CA MET A 149 19.31 -13.86 -17.50
C MET A 149 20.27 -15.05 -17.27
N GLY A 150 20.58 -15.31 -16.00
CA GLY A 150 21.45 -16.42 -15.58
C GLY A 150 22.95 -16.20 -15.83
N LYS A 151 23.36 -15.00 -16.24
CA LYS A 151 24.77 -14.63 -16.47
C LYS A 151 25.21 -13.57 -15.48
N LYS A 152 26.51 -13.53 -15.17
CA LYS A 152 27.09 -12.44 -14.38
C LYS A 152 26.96 -11.15 -15.18
N TRP A 153 26.32 -10.12 -14.61
CA TRP A 153 26.28 -8.81 -15.22
C TRP A 153 27.67 -8.17 -15.16
N GLU A 154 28.20 -7.79 -16.31
CA GLU A 154 29.43 -7.02 -16.44
C GLU A 154 29.07 -5.61 -16.94
N MET A 155 29.68 -4.59 -16.33
CA MET A 155 29.47 -3.20 -16.75
C MET A 155 29.75 -3.07 -18.26
N PRO A 156 28.80 -2.56 -19.06
CA PRO A 156 29.01 -2.32 -20.48
C PRO A 156 30.10 -1.28 -20.63
N LYS A 157 31.21 -1.80 -21.10
CA LYS A 157 32.46 -1.13 -21.39
C LYS A 157 32.29 0.07 -22.35
N GLU A 158 31.27 0.04 -23.21
CA GLU A 158 30.67 1.19 -23.89
C GLU A 158 29.16 0.92 -24.15
N VAL A 159 28.36 1.97 -24.26
CA VAL A 159 26.90 2.00 -24.42
C VAL A 159 26.60 2.49 -25.82
N ARG A 160 26.63 1.55 -26.77
CA ARG A 160 26.46 1.84 -28.19
C ARG A 160 25.10 1.33 -28.68
N SER A 161 24.55 1.97 -29.69
CA SER A 161 23.37 1.47 -30.42
C SER A 161 23.75 0.25 -31.27
N GLN A 162 23.66 -0.99 -30.77
CA GLN A 162 23.92 -2.28 -31.46
C GLN A 162 25.13 -2.38 -32.45
N CYS A 163 26.06 -1.42 -32.46
CA CYS A 163 27.29 -1.43 -33.24
C CYS A 163 28.47 -1.37 -32.25
N GLY A 164 29.24 -2.44 -32.16
CA GLY A 164 30.02 -2.78 -30.96
C GLY A 164 31.34 -2.03 -30.76
N HIS A 165 31.80 -2.02 -29.49
CA HIS A 165 33.18 -2.24 -28.96
C HIS A 165 33.47 -1.41 -27.67
N PRO A 166 34.42 -1.82 -26.79
CA PRO A 166 34.31 -1.65 -25.32
C PRO A 166 35.55 -1.00 -24.56
N THR A 167 35.47 -0.25 -23.42
CA THR A 167 36.13 -0.49 -22.06
C THR A 167 36.37 0.69 -21.07
N SER A 168 36.38 0.44 -19.72
CA SER A 168 37.11 1.14 -18.59
C SER A 168 36.51 1.85 -17.27
N TYR A 169 35.97 1.20 -16.21
CA TYR A 169 35.82 1.54 -14.73
C TYR A 169 35.30 2.91 -14.16
N PHE A 170 35.68 4.05 -14.70
CA PHE A 170 34.81 5.24 -14.80
C PHE A 170 34.94 5.55 -16.27
N GLU A 171 34.20 4.78 -17.06
CA GLU A 171 34.28 4.89 -18.49
C GLU A 171 33.67 6.23 -18.88
N ARG A 172 34.45 7.06 -19.56
CA ARG A 172 33.82 7.96 -20.51
C ARG A 172 33.38 7.10 -21.68
N VAL A 173 32.10 6.78 -21.66
CA VAL A 173 31.43 6.11 -22.76
C VAL A 173 30.76 7.16 -23.63
N ASP A 174 31.05 7.14 -24.92
CA ASP A 174 30.27 7.92 -25.89
C ASP A 174 28.96 7.18 -26.18
N VAL A 175 27.84 7.80 -25.84
CA VAL A 175 26.51 7.27 -26.15
C VAL A 175 26.08 7.81 -27.50
N VAL A 176 26.01 6.93 -28.50
CA VAL A 176 25.56 7.27 -29.85
C VAL A 176 24.12 6.82 -30.03
N SER A 177 23.25 7.74 -30.44
CA SER A 177 21.86 7.47 -30.82
C SER A 177 21.62 7.88 -32.28
N CYS A 178 20.68 7.23 -32.95
CA CYS A 178 20.30 7.57 -34.32
C CYS A 178 18.79 7.86 -34.41
N GLN A 179 18.31 8.30 -35.59
CA GLN A 179 16.87 8.56 -35.77
C GLN A 179 16.01 7.28 -35.63
N CYS A 180 16.60 6.10 -35.82
CA CYS A 180 15.90 4.82 -35.69
C CYS A 180 15.79 4.33 -34.23
N GLN A 181 16.68 4.79 -33.35
CA GLN A 181 16.71 4.41 -31.93
C GLN A 181 17.19 5.60 -31.10
N ASP A 182 16.25 6.19 -30.38
CA ASP A 182 16.50 7.39 -29.58
C ASP A 182 17.45 7.12 -28.40
N LEU A 183 17.87 8.19 -27.72
CA LEU A 183 18.80 8.11 -26.61
C LEU A 183 18.27 7.27 -25.44
N LEU A 184 16.97 7.36 -25.11
CA LEU A 184 16.38 6.61 -24.00
C LEU A 184 16.36 5.12 -24.30
N GLN A 185 16.02 4.76 -25.54
CA GLN A 185 16.02 3.39 -26.03
C GLN A 185 17.44 2.82 -26.05
N THR A 186 18.44 3.59 -26.49
CA THR A 186 19.84 3.18 -26.46
C THR A 186 20.33 2.94 -25.03
N LEU A 187 20.05 3.85 -24.10
CA LEU A 187 20.42 3.69 -22.69
C LEU A 187 19.78 2.42 -22.09
N THR A 188 18.47 2.25 -22.31
CA THR A 188 17.71 1.13 -21.74
C THR A 188 18.17 -0.21 -22.29
N LEU A 189 18.43 -0.29 -23.61
CA LEU A 189 18.94 -1.50 -24.26
C LEU A 189 20.29 -1.93 -23.67
N ASN A 190 21.11 -0.97 -23.24
CA ASN A 190 22.43 -1.20 -22.67
C ASN A 190 22.40 -1.25 -21.13
N GLY A 191 21.24 -1.47 -20.50
CA GLY A 191 21.15 -1.71 -19.06
C GLY A 191 21.11 -0.46 -18.18
N PHE A 192 20.84 0.73 -18.75
CA PHE A 192 20.71 1.98 -18.00
C PHE A 192 19.33 2.58 -18.16
N PHE A 193 18.65 2.82 -17.05
CA PHE A 193 17.37 3.52 -17.03
C PHE A 193 17.58 5.04 -16.86
N PRO A 194 17.06 5.87 -17.79
CA PRO A 194 17.22 7.31 -17.72
C PRO A 194 16.41 7.93 -16.58
N THR A 195 16.89 9.02 -16.00
CA THR A 195 16.19 9.77 -14.93
C THR A 195 15.28 10.89 -15.45
N SER A 196 15.40 11.23 -16.75
CA SER A 196 14.62 12.26 -17.46
C SER A 196 14.27 11.79 -18.88
N PRO A 197 13.09 12.14 -19.42
CA PRO A 197 12.63 11.67 -20.72
C PRO A 197 13.12 12.54 -21.91
N MET A 198 13.70 13.72 -21.67
CA MET A 198 14.16 14.61 -22.75
C MET A 198 15.68 14.72 -22.80
N HIS A 199 16.28 15.05 -21.66
CA HIS A 199 17.71 15.30 -21.56
C HIS A 199 18.26 14.55 -20.33
N PRO A 200 18.35 13.21 -20.37
CA PRO A 200 18.86 12.44 -19.25
C PRO A 200 20.31 12.82 -18.97
N ARG A 201 20.56 13.46 -17.83
CA ARG A 201 21.91 13.73 -17.33
C ARG A 201 22.46 12.58 -16.50
N VAL A 202 21.58 11.75 -15.97
CA VAL A 202 21.90 10.59 -15.15
C VAL A 202 21.12 9.38 -15.69
N GLY A 203 21.84 8.28 -15.92
CA GLY A 203 21.27 6.95 -16.13
C GLY A 203 21.63 6.05 -14.95
N ILE A 204 20.67 5.29 -14.45
CA ILE A 204 20.86 4.37 -13.33
C ILE A 204 20.86 2.95 -13.87
N SER A 205 21.80 2.12 -13.42
CA SER A 205 21.83 0.71 -13.83
C SER A 205 20.49 0.02 -13.52
N ILE A 206 19.93 -0.67 -14.51
CA ILE A 206 18.71 -1.45 -14.37
C ILE A 206 18.90 -2.55 -13.32
N GLU A 207 20.09 -3.17 -13.27
CA GLU A 207 20.42 -4.17 -12.25
C GLU A 207 20.40 -3.59 -10.83
N LEU A 208 20.83 -2.33 -10.67
CA LEU A 208 20.74 -1.65 -9.38
C LEU A 208 19.28 -1.37 -9.00
N LEU A 209 18.42 -1.04 -9.96
CA LEU A 209 16.98 -0.85 -9.73
C LEU A 209 16.28 -2.17 -9.39
N ASP A 210 16.61 -3.26 -10.09
CA ASP A 210 16.09 -4.60 -9.78
C ASP A 210 16.57 -5.10 -8.42
N PHE A 211 17.85 -4.86 -8.08
CA PHE A 211 18.38 -5.14 -6.76
C PHE A 211 17.67 -4.32 -5.68
N TYR A 212 17.48 -3.02 -5.89
CA TYR A 212 16.75 -2.16 -4.95
C TYR A 212 15.32 -2.66 -4.75
N ARG A 213 14.64 -3.09 -5.82
CA ARG A 213 13.30 -3.66 -5.72
C ARG A 213 13.28 -4.94 -4.89
N ALA A 214 14.23 -5.85 -5.12
CA ALA A 214 14.37 -7.06 -4.31
C ALA A 214 14.68 -6.73 -2.84
N LEU A 215 15.50 -5.71 -2.58
CA LEU A 215 15.78 -5.22 -1.23
C LEU A 215 14.49 -4.68 -0.59
N PHE A 216 13.75 -3.81 -1.29
CA PHE A 216 12.49 -3.26 -0.82
C PHE A 216 11.46 -4.35 -0.48
N GLU A 217 11.33 -5.39 -1.31
CA GLU A 217 10.43 -6.53 -1.07
C GLU A 217 10.81 -7.35 0.18
N ARG A 218 12.08 -7.30 0.61
CA ARG A 218 12.59 -8.09 1.75
C ARG A 218 12.71 -7.32 3.04
N SER A 219 13.09 -6.04 2.97
CA SER A 219 13.39 -5.20 4.14
C SER A 219 12.51 -3.95 4.25
N CYS A 220 11.71 -3.63 3.24
CA CYS A 220 10.96 -2.38 3.14
C CYS A 220 11.84 -1.12 3.25
N ASP A 221 13.12 -1.22 2.86
CA ASP A 221 14.05 -0.10 2.89
C ASP A 221 13.62 1.00 1.91
N ALA A 222 13.36 2.19 2.43
CA ALA A 222 12.99 3.33 1.60
C ALA A 222 14.14 3.76 0.67
N VAL A 223 13.80 4.42 -0.44
CA VAL A 223 14.78 5.01 -1.38
C VAL A 223 15.81 5.89 -0.65
N GLN A 224 15.38 6.60 0.41
CA GLN A 224 16.26 7.43 1.21
C GLN A 224 17.38 6.63 1.88
N SER A 225 17.10 5.41 2.38
CA SER A 225 18.11 4.54 3.00
C SER A 225 19.19 4.16 1.98
N VAL A 226 18.79 3.75 0.78
CA VAL A 226 19.73 3.36 -0.28
C VAL A 226 20.50 4.55 -0.83
N ALA A 227 19.84 5.70 -1.03
CA ALA A 227 20.50 6.93 -1.46
C ALA A 227 21.55 7.40 -0.44
N SER A 228 21.22 7.33 0.86
CA SER A 228 22.15 7.69 1.95
C SER A 228 23.31 6.69 2.06
N ALA A 229 23.04 5.39 1.88
CA ALA A 229 24.06 4.36 1.87
C ALA A 229 25.04 4.56 0.70
N LEU A 230 24.52 4.86 -0.50
CA LEU A 230 25.34 5.19 -1.67
C LEU A 230 26.18 6.46 -1.44
N GLN A 231 25.58 7.52 -0.90
CA GLN A 231 26.31 8.74 -0.55
C GLN A 231 27.46 8.43 0.40
N THR A 232 27.19 7.77 1.52
CA THR A 232 28.20 7.37 2.51
C THR A 232 29.31 6.53 1.87
N HIS A 233 28.92 5.58 1.01
CA HIS A 233 29.85 4.70 0.31
C HIS A 233 30.80 5.43 -0.64
N TYR A 234 30.32 6.46 -1.33
CA TYR A 234 31.13 7.31 -2.20
C TYR A 234 32.00 8.29 -1.41
N GLU A 235 31.45 8.93 -0.37
CA GLU A 235 32.18 9.85 0.51
C GLU A 235 33.35 9.17 1.22
N CYS A 236 33.15 7.95 1.74
CA CYS A 236 34.22 7.14 2.33
C CYS A 236 35.37 6.84 1.37
N ARG A 237 35.14 6.92 0.05
CA ARG A 237 36.17 6.78 -0.98
C ARG A 237 36.73 8.13 -1.48
N GLY A 238 36.37 9.23 -0.82
CA GLY A 238 36.78 10.58 -1.18
C GLY A 238 35.93 11.23 -2.27
N PHE A 239 34.92 10.55 -2.79
CA PHE A 239 34.05 11.07 -3.85
C PHE A 239 32.88 11.85 -3.26
N HIS A 240 33.02 13.17 -3.25
CA HIS A 240 31.97 14.08 -2.81
C HIS A 240 31.22 14.60 -4.04
N TYR A 241 29.90 14.40 -4.08
CA TYR A 241 29.10 14.94 -5.17
C TYR A 241 29.02 16.46 -5.04
N ARG A 242 29.40 17.18 -6.10
CA ARG A 242 29.49 18.64 -6.08
C ARG A 242 28.64 19.27 -7.19
N ASN A 243 28.04 20.42 -6.90
CA ASN A 243 27.32 21.21 -7.88
C ASN A 243 28.30 21.97 -8.80
N THR A 244 27.76 22.72 -9.77
CA THR A 244 28.54 23.56 -10.69
C THR A 244 29.36 24.64 -9.95
N ALA A 245 28.91 25.07 -8.76
CA ALA A 245 29.61 25.99 -7.87
C ALA A 245 30.67 25.31 -6.97
N ARG A 246 30.92 24.00 -7.16
CA ARG A 246 31.87 23.17 -6.39
C ARG A 246 31.51 22.93 -4.92
N GLU A 247 30.28 23.21 -4.54
CA GLU A 247 29.74 22.95 -3.20
C GLU A 247 29.25 21.51 -3.10
N VAL A 248 29.39 20.90 -1.91
CA VAL A 248 28.92 19.52 -1.67
C VAL A 248 27.39 19.51 -1.65
N VAL A 249 26.81 18.68 -2.49
CA VAL A 249 25.35 18.53 -2.58
C VAL A 249 24.89 17.55 -1.51
N LYS A 250 23.89 17.96 -0.72
CA LYS A 250 23.23 17.10 0.25
C LYS A 250 22.23 16.17 -0.45
N ASP A 251 22.23 14.90 -0.08
CA ASP A 251 21.34 13.85 -0.61
C ASP A 251 21.32 13.78 -2.16
N PRO A 252 22.49 13.73 -2.84
CA PRO A 252 22.60 13.91 -4.29
C PRO A 252 21.84 12.83 -5.08
N PHE A 253 21.69 11.63 -4.51
CA PHE A 253 21.10 10.48 -5.18
C PHE A 253 19.61 10.30 -4.92
N ARG A 254 19.04 10.94 -3.90
CA ARG A 254 17.67 10.62 -3.43
C ARG A 254 16.61 10.90 -4.49
N ARG A 255 16.65 12.07 -5.12
CA ARG A 255 15.66 12.48 -6.13
C ARG A 255 15.80 11.69 -7.41
N CYS A 256 17.02 11.53 -7.91
CA CYS A 256 17.26 10.83 -9.17
C CYS A 256 16.92 9.33 -9.08
N ILE A 257 17.31 8.65 -7.99
CA ILE A 257 16.91 7.25 -7.74
C ILE A 257 15.40 7.17 -7.56
N GLY A 258 14.80 8.05 -6.77
CA GLY A 258 13.34 8.04 -6.56
C GLY A 258 12.56 8.16 -7.86
N ASN A 259 12.95 9.09 -8.72
CA ASN A 259 12.35 9.27 -10.03
C ASN A 259 12.56 8.04 -10.93
N ALA A 260 13.78 7.51 -10.99
CA ALA A 260 14.08 6.33 -11.79
C ALA A 260 13.28 5.11 -11.33
N VAL A 261 13.21 4.84 -10.03
CA VAL A 261 12.41 3.75 -9.45
C VAL A 261 10.95 3.89 -9.85
N GLN A 262 10.36 5.08 -9.66
CA GLN A 262 8.96 5.33 -9.99
C GLN A 262 8.64 5.02 -11.46
N TRP A 263 9.46 5.53 -12.39
CA TRP A 263 9.22 5.35 -13.83
C TRP A 263 9.61 3.96 -14.33
N TYR A 264 10.62 3.35 -13.73
CA TYR A 264 11.01 1.97 -14.03
C TYR A 264 9.93 0.98 -13.58
N ASP A 265 9.35 1.16 -12.39
CA ASP A 265 8.21 0.36 -11.94
C ASP A 265 7.00 0.53 -12.85
N ASN A 266 6.78 1.75 -13.36
CA ASN A 266 5.73 2.01 -14.36
C ASN A 266 6.01 1.27 -15.68
N LEU A 267 7.25 1.29 -16.19
CA LEU A 267 7.67 0.54 -17.38
C LEU A 267 7.41 -0.96 -17.20
N ARG A 268 7.76 -1.51 -16.05
CA ARG A 268 7.50 -2.92 -15.72
C ARG A 268 6.01 -3.22 -15.62
N GLY A 269 5.21 -2.28 -15.13
CA GLY A 269 3.75 -2.34 -15.18
C GLY A 269 3.23 -2.49 -16.62
N HIS A 270 3.73 -1.68 -17.55
CA HIS A 270 3.39 -1.79 -18.98
C HIS A 270 3.80 -3.14 -19.60
N VAL A 271 4.98 -3.65 -19.24
CA VAL A 271 5.42 -4.99 -19.66
C VAL A 271 4.43 -6.05 -19.16
N ASN A 272 4.04 -5.99 -17.88
CA ASN A 272 3.06 -6.91 -17.30
C ASN A 272 1.70 -6.82 -18.00
N ASP A 273 1.22 -5.61 -18.33
CA ASP A 273 -0.04 -5.42 -19.06
C ASP A 273 0.00 -6.04 -20.46
N ILE A 274 1.15 -5.97 -21.14
CA ILE A 274 1.36 -6.60 -22.45
C ILE A 274 1.32 -8.12 -22.31
N VAL A 275 2.04 -8.68 -21.33
CA VAL A 275 2.03 -10.12 -21.04
C VAL A 275 0.61 -10.59 -20.70
N GLU A 276 -0.10 -9.87 -19.83
CA GLU A 276 -1.47 -10.20 -19.45
C GLU A 276 -2.44 -10.15 -20.63
N ARG A 277 -2.31 -9.17 -21.52
CA ARG A 277 -3.11 -9.08 -22.74
C ARG A 277 -2.85 -10.27 -23.66
N ALA A 278 -1.58 -10.67 -23.82
CA ALA A 278 -1.20 -11.83 -24.63
C ALA A 278 -1.76 -13.13 -24.03
N LEU A 279 -1.66 -13.32 -22.72
CA LEU A 279 -2.22 -14.49 -22.04
C LEU A 279 -3.75 -14.56 -22.14
N ARG A 280 -4.46 -13.43 -22.01
CA ARG A 280 -5.92 -13.39 -22.18
C ARG A 280 -6.34 -13.80 -23.60
N SER A 281 -5.64 -13.29 -24.60
CA SER A 281 -5.89 -13.65 -26.00
C SER A 281 -5.64 -15.15 -26.24
N ALA A 282 -4.58 -15.70 -25.66
CA ALA A 282 -4.30 -17.14 -25.73
C ALA A 282 -5.41 -17.99 -25.08
N ASP A 283 -5.92 -17.59 -23.92
CA ASP A 283 -7.01 -18.31 -23.25
C ASP A 283 -8.33 -18.23 -23.99
N GLU A 284 -8.64 -17.10 -24.61
CA GLU A 284 -9.83 -16.95 -25.47
C GLU A 284 -9.75 -17.89 -26.68
N MET A 285 -8.59 -17.97 -27.34
CA MET A 285 -8.35 -18.92 -28.43
C MET A 285 -8.47 -20.37 -27.96
N ALA A 286 -7.91 -20.70 -26.79
CA ALA A 286 -8.01 -22.05 -26.22
C ALA A 286 -9.47 -22.43 -25.91
N ARG A 287 -10.27 -21.50 -25.38
CA ARG A 287 -11.71 -21.71 -25.14
C ARG A 287 -12.49 -21.89 -26.43
N SER A 288 -12.23 -21.09 -27.47
CA SER A 288 -12.93 -21.22 -28.75
C SER A 288 -12.64 -22.56 -29.43
N ILE A 289 -11.41 -23.07 -29.31
CA ILE A 289 -11.04 -24.40 -29.84
C ILE A 289 -11.74 -25.52 -29.07
N LYS A 290 -11.80 -25.45 -27.74
CA LYS A 290 -12.54 -26.45 -26.94
C LYS A 290 -14.03 -26.45 -27.29
N LEU A 291 -14.62 -25.28 -27.49
CA LEU A 291 -16.03 -25.16 -27.86
C LEU A 291 -16.27 -25.76 -29.26
N SER A 292 -15.46 -25.42 -30.26
CA SER A 292 -15.61 -25.97 -31.61
C SER A 292 -15.40 -27.49 -31.68
N GLN A 293 -14.51 -28.05 -30.86
CA GLN A 293 -14.34 -29.51 -30.73
C GLN A 293 -15.56 -30.20 -30.08
N SER A 294 -16.22 -29.55 -29.11
CA SER A 294 -17.45 -30.07 -28.48
C SER A 294 -18.67 -30.05 -29.41
N LEU A 295 -18.74 -29.11 -30.34
CA LEU A 295 -19.81 -29.02 -31.35
C LEU A 295 -19.62 -30.02 -32.51
N SER A 296 -18.37 -30.30 -32.89
CA SER A 296 -18.05 -31.25 -33.98
C SER A 296 -18.21 -32.74 -33.60
N THR A 297 -18.40 -33.06 -32.31
CA THR A 297 -18.62 -34.43 -31.82
C THR A 297 -20.10 -34.81 -31.67
N ALA A 298 -21.04 -33.91 -32.00
CA ALA A 298 -22.47 -34.19 -32.03
C ALA A 298 -22.92 -34.68 -33.43
N THR A 299 -22.81 -35.98 -33.69
CA THR A 299 -23.42 -36.67 -34.86
C THR A 299 -24.93 -36.94 -34.61
N PRO A 300 -25.78 -37.04 -35.65
CA PRO A 300 -27.25 -36.90 -35.55
C PRO A 300 -27.96 -38.18 -35.03
N PRO A 301 -29.23 -38.08 -34.56
CA PRO A 301 -29.90 -39.18 -33.88
C PRO A 301 -30.50 -40.17 -34.89
N SER A 302 -30.35 -41.47 -34.62
CA SER A 302 -31.17 -42.52 -35.22
C SER A 302 -32.21 -43.04 -34.23
N PRO A 303 -33.39 -43.46 -34.70
CA PRO A 303 -34.64 -43.42 -33.94
C PRO A 303 -34.93 -44.73 -33.22
N SER A 304 -35.47 -44.65 -32.00
CA SER A 304 -36.49 -45.57 -31.47
C SER A 304 -37.09 -45.01 -30.17
N PRO A 305 -38.43 -44.95 -30.04
CA PRO A 305 -39.09 -44.33 -28.90
C PRO A 305 -39.32 -45.34 -27.77
N GLN A 306 -39.08 -44.93 -26.51
CA GLN A 306 -39.71 -45.55 -25.34
C GLN A 306 -40.40 -44.47 -24.50
N PRO A 307 -41.69 -44.68 -24.13
CA PRO A 307 -42.46 -43.71 -23.38
C PRO A 307 -42.29 -43.94 -21.88
N GLY A 308 -41.94 -42.88 -21.15
CA GLY A 308 -42.10 -42.83 -19.71
C GLY A 308 -40.91 -42.24 -18.98
N SER A 309 -40.94 -40.93 -18.73
CA SER A 309 -40.86 -40.37 -17.37
C SER A 309 -40.80 -38.84 -17.44
N VAL A 310 -41.86 -38.26 -16.89
CA VAL A 310 -42.10 -36.91 -16.37
C VAL A 310 -40.97 -35.88 -16.46
N GLY A 311 -41.34 -34.70 -16.98
CA GLY A 311 -40.46 -33.59 -17.30
C GLY A 311 -39.67 -33.02 -16.11
N GLY A 312 -38.36 -32.94 -16.30
CA GLY A 312 -37.52 -31.91 -15.69
C GLY A 312 -37.26 -30.84 -16.74
N LEU A 313 -37.85 -29.66 -16.55
CA LEU A 313 -37.50 -28.47 -17.33
C LEU A 313 -35.97 -28.24 -17.25
N PRO A 314 -35.27 -27.92 -18.34
CA PRO A 314 -33.91 -27.45 -18.23
C PRO A 314 -33.94 -26.15 -17.43
N ALA A 315 -33.30 -26.18 -16.26
CA ALA A 315 -33.06 -25.01 -15.46
C ALA A 315 -32.43 -23.94 -16.36
N GLN A 316 -33.10 -22.80 -16.41
CA GLN A 316 -32.64 -21.59 -17.07
C GLN A 316 -31.16 -21.39 -16.75
N VAL A 317 -30.31 -21.45 -17.77
CA VAL A 317 -28.88 -21.14 -17.67
C VAL A 317 -28.79 -19.68 -17.28
N GLY A 318 -28.69 -19.42 -15.98
CA GLY A 318 -28.33 -18.10 -15.49
C GLY A 318 -26.95 -17.75 -16.04
N ASN A 319 -26.78 -16.50 -16.47
CA ASN A 319 -25.50 -15.90 -16.87
C ASN A 319 -24.51 -15.79 -15.68
N GLY A 320 -24.39 -16.81 -14.84
CA GLY A 320 -23.47 -16.89 -13.72
C GLY A 320 -22.07 -17.27 -14.21
N ARG A 321 -21.04 -16.63 -13.65
CA ARG A 321 -19.66 -17.09 -13.83
C ARG A 321 -19.53 -18.50 -13.25
N ILE A 322 -18.93 -19.42 -14.00
CA ILE A 322 -18.65 -20.79 -13.53
C ILE A 322 -17.34 -20.84 -12.72
N GLU A 323 -16.41 -19.93 -13.01
CA GLU A 323 -15.10 -19.81 -12.38
C GLU A 323 -14.89 -18.42 -11.77
N CYS A 324 -14.03 -18.31 -10.75
CA CYS A 324 -13.62 -17.01 -10.23
C CYS A 324 -12.94 -16.17 -11.33
N ALA A 325 -13.05 -14.85 -11.26
CA ALA A 325 -12.38 -13.95 -12.19
C ALA A 325 -10.86 -14.14 -12.17
N ARG A 326 -10.22 -14.02 -13.34
CA ARG A 326 -8.77 -14.19 -13.54
C ARG A 326 -7.93 -13.44 -12.51
N ILE A 327 -8.32 -12.21 -12.17
CA ILE A 327 -7.59 -11.40 -11.19
C ILE A 327 -7.48 -12.07 -9.81
N LEU A 328 -8.53 -12.78 -9.36
CA LEU A 328 -8.51 -13.54 -8.12
C LEU A 328 -7.65 -14.79 -8.24
N GLN A 329 -7.77 -15.51 -9.37
CA GLN A 329 -6.97 -16.70 -9.65
C GLN A 329 -5.46 -16.38 -9.66
N GLN A 330 -5.07 -15.25 -10.25
CA GLN A 330 -3.68 -14.79 -10.28
C GLN A 330 -3.15 -14.38 -8.91
N ARG A 331 -4.01 -13.82 -8.06
CA ARG A 331 -3.63 -13.44 -6.70
C ARG A 331 -3.40 -14.64 -5.82
N CYS A 332 -4.38 -15.55 -5.77
CA CYS A 332 -4.27 -16.73 -4.94
C CYS A 332 -4.89 -17.93 -5.68
N PRO A 333 -4.08 -18.65 -6.49
CA PRO A 333 -4.56 -19.84 -7.19
C PRO A 333 -5.15 -20.88 -6.21
N ALA A 334 -4.54 -21.03 -5.04
CA ALA A 334 -5.00 -21.95 -4.00
C ALA A 334 -6.41 -21.63 -3.47
N CYS A 335 -6.84 -20.36 -3.49
CA CYS A 335 -8.20 -19.98 -3.09
C CYS A 335 -9.18 -19.95 -4.27
N PHE A 336 -8.73 -19.53 -5.45
CA PHE A 336 -9.64 -19.08 -6.51
C PHE A 336 -9.53 -19.86 -7.83
N ALA A 337 -8.54 -20.75 -7.99
CA ALA A 337 -8.40 -21.58 -9.19
C ALA A 337 -9.05 -22.96 -9.06
N THR A 338 -10.01 -23.11 -8.14
CA THR A 338 -10.76 -24.38 -7.97
C THR A 338 -11.83 -24.49 -9.06
N THR A 339 -12.14 -25.71 -9.48
CA THR A 339 -13.14 -26.01 -10.53
C THR A 339 -14.53 -26.32 -9.99
N SER A 340 -14.67 -26.55 -8.68
CA SER A 340 -15.92 -26.82 -7.99
C SER A 340 -16.11 -25.89 -6.79
N TYR A 341 -17.32 -25.33 -6.70
CA TYR A 341 -17.77 -24.42 -5.64
C TYR A 341 -19.12 -24.93 -5.10
N GLY A 342 -19.57 -24.40 -3.95
CA GLY A 342 -20.82 -24.81 -3.31
C GLY A 342 -20.63 -25.91 -2.26
N ARG A 343 -19.51 -25.89 -1.54
CA ARG A 343 -19.28 -26.82 -0.43
C ARG A 343 -20.38 -26.65 0.63
N THR A 344 -20.86 -27.78 1.14
CA THR A 344 -21.79 -27.74 2.28
C THR A 344 -21.06 -27.21 3.52
N GLY A 345 -21.79 -26.59 4.47
CA GLY A 345 -21.17 -26.01 5.66
C GLY A 345 -20.28 -26.98 6.47
N ASN A 346 -20.57 -28.28 6.41
CA ASN A 346 -19.78 -29.34 7.06
C ASN A 346 -18.46 -29.64 6.34
N GLN A 347 -18.35 -29.32 5.05
CA GLN A 347 -17.15 -29.47 4.23
C GLN A 347 -16.27 -28.21 4.22
N GLY A 348 -16.68 -27.16 4.95
CA GLY A 348 -15.99 -25.88 5.05
C GLY A 348 -16.49 -24.85 4.02
N ALA A 349 -15.95 -23.64 4.11
CA ALA A 349 -16.28 -22.55 3.20
C ALA A 349 -15.45 -22.61 1.91
N ASP A 350 -16.07 -22.26 0.78
CA ASP A 350 -15.37 -22.09 -0.50
C ASP A 350 -14.38 -20.91 -0.44
N PHE A 351 -14.79 -19.82 0.21
CA PHE A 351 -13.99 -18.61 0.34
C PHE A 351 -13.87 -18.20 1.81
N VAL A 352 -12.64 -17.99 2.27
CA VAL A 352 -12.33 -17.43 3.58
C VAL A 352 -11.50 -16.17 3.38
N VAL A 353 -12.08 -15.04 3.76
CA VAL A 353 -11.47 -13.72 3.63
C VAL A 353 -11.63 -12.92 4.93
N SER A 354 -10.67 -12.05 5.19
CA SER A 354 -10.62 -11.18 6.35
C SER A 354 -10.46 -9.73 5.90
N THR A 355 -10.96 -8.78 6.68
CA THR A 355 -10.74 -7.35 6.44
C THR A 355 -9.87 -6.77 7.54
N ASN A 356 -8.89 -5.95 7.19
CA ASN A 356 -8.06 -5.25 8.17
C ASN A 356 -7.65 -3.86 7.68
N GLY A 357 -7.62 -2.90 8.61
CA GLY A 357 -7.27 -1.51 8.34
C GLY A 357 -5.89 -1.17 8.90
N ASN A 358 -4.98 -0.72 8.05
CA ASN A 358 -3.69 -0.18 8.45
C ASN A 358 -3.72 1.36 8.46
N PHE A 359 -3.52 1.96 9.62
CA PHE A 359 -3.51 3.42 9.82
C PHE A 359 -2.11 4.02 9.86
N SER A 360 -1.05 3.27 9.53
CA SER A 360 0.31 3.83 9.37
C SER A 360 0.55 4.36 7.95
N GLN A 361 -0.16 3.83 6.95
CA GLN A 361 -0.13 4.29 5.58
C GLN A 361 -1.02 5.51 5.43
N ARG A 362 -0.42 6.71 5.46
CA ARG A 362 -1.14 7.99 5.43
C ARG A 362 -0.63 8.86 4.30
N HIS A 363 -1.53 9.61 3.69
CA HIS A 363 -1.17 10.66 2.75
C HIS A 363 -1.28 12.01 3.43
N MET A 364 -0.22 12.83 3.33
CA MET A 364 -0.24 14.18 3.88
C MET A 364 -0.92 15.10 2.88
N ALA A 365 -1.99 15.77 3.29
CA ALA A 365 -2.73 16.69 2.42
C ALA A 365 -1.84 17.84 1.88
N SER A 366 -0.80 18.24 2.63
CA SER A 366 0.15 19.27 2.20
C SER A 366 1.15 18.81 1.15
N ALA A 367 1.30 17.50 0.92
CA ALA A 367 2.16 16.98 -0.14
C ALA A 367 1.55 17.24 -1.53
N GLY A 368 0.22 17.42 -1.59
CA GLY A 368 -0.53 17.62 -2.82
C GLY A 368 -0.65 16.35 -3.65
N ASP A 369 -1.48 16.41 -4.70
CA ASP A 369 -1.66 15.29 -5.61
C ASP A 369 -0.60 15.27 -6.72
N CYS A 370 -0.21 14.08 -7.15
CA CYS A 370 0.58 13.90 -8.37
C CYS A 370 -0.33 13.66 -9.58
N PRO A 371 0.08 14.01 -10.82
CA PRO A 371 -0.67 13.65 -12.01
C PRO A 371 -0.88 12.15 -12.09
N LYS A 372 -2.08 11.71 -12.49
CA LYS A 372 -2.38 10.28 -12.62
C LYS A 372 -1.45 9.63 -13.66
N PHE A 373 -0.66 8.66 -13.21
CA PHE A 373 0.40 8.02 -14.01
C PHE A 373 0.39 6.50 -13.97
N TYR A 374 -0.38 5.94 -13.04
CA TYR A 374 -0.54 4.51 -12.86
C TYR A 374 -2.00 4.24 -12.51
N GLU A 375 -2.56 3.17 -13.09
CA GLU A 375 -3.88 2.67 -12.72
C GLU A 375 -3.70 1.47 -11.79
N PRO A 376 -3.98 1.61 -10.48
CA PRO A 376 -3.83 0.52 -9.55
C PRO A 376 -4.87 -0.57 -9.80
N SER A 377 -4.42 -1.79 -10.06
CA SER A 377 -5.31 -2.90 -10.42
C SER A 377 -6.16 -3.42 -9.24
N TYR A 378 -5.79 -3.08 -8.01
CA TYR A 378 -6.34 -3.66 -6.78
C TYR A 378 -6.96 -2.64 -5.83
N PHE A 379 -6.78 -1.35 -6.09
CA PHE A 379 -7.42 -0.30 -5.31
C PHE A 379 -8.82 -0.03 -5.86
N LEU A 380 -9.82 -0.08 -4.98
CA LEU A 380 -11.18 0.25 -5.37
C LEU A 380 -11.32 1.77 -5.53
N PRO A 381 -11.98 2.25 -6.60
CA PRO A 381 -12.21 3.67 -6.80
C PRO A 381 -13.02 4.28 -5.64
N LYS A 382 -12.63 5.48 -5.21
CA LYS A 382 -13.32 6.23 -4.15
C LYS A 382 -14.83 6.34 -4.40
N GLY A 383 -15.23 6.66 -5.64
CA GLY A 383 -16.64 6.80 -6.02
C GLY A 383 -17.47 5.54 -5.72
N PHE A 384 -16.93 4.36 -6.04
CA PHE A 384 -17.61 3.08 -5.73
C PHE A 384 -17.80 2.88 -4.22
N VAL A 385 -16.80 3.23 -3.41
CA VAL A 385 -16.84 3.10 -1.95
C VAL A 385 -17.83 4.08 -1.33
N ASP A 386 -17.91 5.29 -1.87
CA ASP A 386 -18.87 6.31 -1.41
C ASP A 386 -20.31 5.93 -1.77
N GLU A 387 -20.55 5.34 -2.94
CA GLU A 387 -21.86 4.79 -3.31
C GLU A 387 -22.30 3.66 -2.37
N VAL A 388 -21.38 2.77 -1.97
CA VAL A 388 -21.64 1.76 -0.96
C VAL A 388 -22.01 2.42 0.37
N GLY A 389 -21.29 3.47 0.76
CA GLY A 389 -21.60 4.26 1.95
C GLY A 389 -23.01 4.85 1.91
N ALA A 390 -23.39 5.47 0.80
CA ALA A 390 -24.72 6.02 0.60
C ALA A 390 -25.83 4.94 0.69
N ARG A 391 -25.60 3.74 0.14
CA ARG A 391 -26.53 2.60 0.27
C ARG A 391 -26.68 2.13 1.71
N ILE A 392 -25.57 2.05 2.45
CA ILE A 392 -25.60 1.68 3.89
C ILE A 392 -26.38 2.71 4.69
N ASP A 393 -26.13 3.99 4.46
CA ASP A 393 -26.84 5.07 5.15
C ASP A 393 -28.33 5.10 4.82
N ALA A 394 -28.70 4.81 3.57
CA ALA A 394 -30.10 4.68 3.15
C ALA A 394 -30.80 3.46 3.77
N ALA A 395 -30.09 2.33 3.90
CA ALA A 395 -30.62 1.11 4.51
C ALA A 395 -30.66 1.19 6.05
N ARG A 396 -29.90 2.10 6.66
CA ARG A 396 -29.83 2.23 8.11
C ARG A 396 -31.18 2.76 8.63
N PRO A 397 -31.90 2.02 9.48
CA PRO A 397 -33.17 2.47 10.00
C PRO A 397 -32.95 3.78 10.78
N LYS A 398 -33.77 4.79 10.48
CA LYS A 398 -33.82 6.02 11.28
C LYS A 398 -34.23 5.62 12.69
N ARG A 399 -33.28 5.58 13.63
CA ARG A 399 -33.55 5.27 15.04
C ARG A 399 -34.66 6.20 15.53
N ARG A 400 -35.85 5.64 15.82
CA ARG A 400 -36.82 6.31 16.69
C ARG A 400 -36.17 6.41 18.07
N ARG A 401 -36.09 7.61 18.62
CA ARG A 401 -35.53 7.83 19.95
C ARG A 401 -36.46 7.14 20.96
N GLY A 402 -36.10 5.95 21.42
CA GLY A 402 -36.76 5.30 22.54
C GLY A 402 -36.51 6.08 23.83
N LEU A 403 -37.41 5.92 24.80
CA LEU A 403 -37.20 6.40 26.16
C LEU A 403 -35.92 5.76 26.72
N VAL A 404 -35.04 6.59 27.28
CA VAL A 404 -33.78 6.14 27.87
C VAL A 404 -34.10 5.40 29.16
N LEU A 405 -33.90 4.07 29.18
CA LEU A 405 -34.14 3.22 30.35
C LEU A 405 -32.92 3.11 31.29
N VAL A 406 -31.77 3.66 30.90
CA VAL A 406 -30.49 3.47 31.60
C VAL A 406 -30.03 4.81 32.16
N PRO A 407 -29.65 4.88 33.45
CA PRO A 407 -29.08 6.09 34.05
C PRO A 407 -27.83 6.57 33.30
N ASP A 408 -27.67 7.89 33.20
CA ASP A 408 -26.56 8.50 32.47
C ASP A 408 -25.19 8.10 33.04
N GLU A 409 -25.11 7.80 34.34
CA GLU A 409 -23.89 7.36 35.02
C GLU A 409 -23.40 5.99 34.51
N ALA A 410 -24.31 5.06 34.24
CA ALA A 410 -23.98 3.75 33.69
C ALA A 410 -23.55 3.83 32.22
N VAL A 411 -24.11 4.78 31.47
CA VAL A 411 -23.70 5.07 30.09
C VAL A 411 -22.31 5.71 30.07
N ASP A 412 -22.05 6.68 30.95
CA ASP A 412 -20.77 7.38 31.04
C ASP A 412 -19.64 6.44 31.49
N GLN A 413 -19.92 5.52 32.42
CA GLN A 413 -18.95 4.49 32.83
C GLN A 413 -18.65 3.52 31.68
N CYS A 414 -19.67 3.11 30.91
CA CYS A 414 -19.50 2.25 29.73
C CYS A 414 -18.67 2.95 28.62
N GLU A 415 -18.95 4.22 28.33
CA GLU A 415 -18.19 5.02 27.36
C GLU A 415 -16.73 5.20 27.80
N SER A 416 -16.49 5.42 29.09
CA SER A 416 -15.14 5.57 29.63
C SER A 416 -14.30 4.28 29.57
N GLY A 417 -14.96 3.11 29.67
CA GLY A 417 -14.33 1.79 29.63
C GLY A 417 -14.07 1.24 28.22
N HIS A 418 -14.76 1.75 27.20
CA HIS A 418 -14.61 1.28 25.82
C HIS A 418 -13.44 1.97 25.10
N ILE A 419 -12.26 1.33 25.13
CA ILE A 419 -11.03 1.83 24.48
C ILE A 419 -11.22 1.94 22.95
N ALA A 420 -12.05 1.10 22.33
CA ALA A 420 -12.28 1.07 20.89
C ALA A 420 -13.34 2.07 20.37
N GLY A 421 -13.64 3.15 21.12
CA GLY A 421 -14.71 4.08 20.76
C GLY A 421 -14.58 5.51 21.29
N LYS A 422 -13.43 5.92 21.82
CA LYS A 422 -13.21 7.34 22.18
C LYS A 422 -13.12 8.19 20.91
N GLY A 423 -14.25 8.71 20.44
CA GLY A 423 -14.33 9.61 19.27
C GLY A 423 -13.54 10.91 19.41
N THR A 424 -12.95 11.20 20.58
CA THR A 424 -12.01 12.30 20.79
C THR A 424 -10.58 11.99 20.34
N ASN A 425 -10.21 10.70 20.21
CA ASN A 425 -8.92 10.29 19.68
C ASN A 425 -9.14 9.78 18.26
N ALA A 426 -9.38 10.68 17.31
CA ALA A 426 -9.33 10.32 15.91
C ALA A 426 -7.97 9.64 15.66
N LYS A 427 -7.98 8.35 15.27
CA LYS A 427 -6.76 7.56 14.98
C LYS A 427 -5.85 8.26 13.96
N THR A 428 -6.44 9.15 13.16
CA THR A 428 -5.75 9.99 12.18
C THR A 428 -6.29 11.42 12.27
N ASN A 429 -5.39 12.40 12.31
CA ASN A 429 -5.74 13.82 12.25
C ASN A 429 -6.14 14.19 10.81
N THR A 430 -7.44 14.23 10.53
CA THR A 430 -7.98 14.54 9.20
C THR A 430 -7.72 15.97 8.71
N LYS A 431 -7.13 16.85 9.55
CA LYS A 431 -6.63 18.15 9.08
C LYS A 431 -5.27 18.06 8.42
N GLN A 432 -4.49 17.04 8.75
CA GLN A 432 -3.12 16.85 8.26
C GLN A 432 -3.06 15.80 7.15
N PHE A 433 -3.90 14.76 7.26
CA PHE A 433 -3.95 13.65 6.34
C PHE A 433 -5.33 13.58 5.69
N ASP A 434 -5.35 13.58 4.36
CA ASP A 434 -6.54 13.35 3.53
C ASP A 434 -6.84 11.85 3.41
N ASP A 435 -5.81 11.00 3.25
CA ASP A 435 -5.91 9.56 3.48
C ASP A 435 -5.30 9.18 4.82
N GLY A 436 -6.16 8.69 5.72
CA GLY A 436 -5.80 8.34 7.09
C GLY A 436 -5.37 6.88 7.30
N GLY A 437 -5.43 6.05 6.27
CA GLY A 437 -5.13 4.63 6.32
C GLY A 437 -5.47 3.90 5.02
N VAL A 438 -5.20 2.60 4.99
CA VAL A 438 -5.61 1.68 3.91
C VAL A 438 -6.31 0.48 4.53
N MET A 439 -7.48 0.12 4.02
CA MET A 439 -8.19 -1.11 4.37
C MET A 439 -7.97 -2.15 3.28
N ALA A 440 -7.70 -3.39 3.69
CA ALA A 440 -7.45 -4.50 2.79
C ALA A 440 -8.46 -5.63 3.01
N LEU A 441 -8.84 -6.30 1.92
CA LEU A 441 -9.45 -7.63 1.94
C LEU A 441 -8.35 -8.66 1.68
N ILE A 442 -8.17 -9.60 2.60
CA ILE A 442 -7.06 -10.54 2.59
C ILE A 442 -7.63 -11.96 2.58
N CYS A 443 -7.08 -12.86 1.77
CA CYS A 443 -7.49 -14.26 1.80
C CYS A 443 -6.88 -15.03 2.99
N ARG A 444 -7.33 -16.26 3.22
CA ARG A 444 -6.77 -17.17 4.25
C ARG A 444 -5.26 -17.48 4.13
N HIS A 445 -4.63 -17.19 2.99
CA HIS A 445 -3.19 -17.37 2.76
C HIS A 445 -2.40 -16.06 2.95
N ASP A 446 -3.00 -15.06 3.59
CA ASP A 446 -2.40 -13.75 3.85
C ASP A 446 -2.04 -12.95 2.59
N ILE A 447 -2.81 -13.17 1.51
CA ILE A 447 -2.62 -12.46 0.24
C ILE A 447 -3.69 -11.36 0.13
N PRO A 448 -3.30 -10.07 0.03
CA PRO A 448 -4.23 -8.99 -0.25
C PRO A 448 -4.89 -9.14 -1.63
N LEU A 449 -6.21 -9.08 -1.64
CA LEU A 449 -7.05 -9.17 -2.85
C LEU A 449 -7.37 -7.78 -3.39
N PHE A 450 -7.93 -6.92 -2.52
CA PHE A 450 -8.34 -5.56 -2.85
C PHE A 450 -8.03 -4.61 -1.70
N LEU A 451 -7.81 -3.36 -2.05
CA LEU A 451 -7.41 -2.28 -1.15
C LEU A 451 -8.35 -1.09 -1.33
N VAL A 452 -8.50 -0.27 -0.29
CA VAL A 452 -9.27 0.97 -0.33
C VAL A 452 -8.66 1.98 0.64
N ASN A 453 -8.55 3.24 0.20
CA ASN A 453 -8.09 4.33 1.05
C ASN A 453 -9.15 4.67 2.11
N ILE A 454 -8.69 4.87 3.35
CA ILE A 454 -9.50 5.32 4.48
C ILE A 454 -9.42 6.85 4.53
N ASP A 455 -10.35 7.50 3.85
CA ASP A 455 -10.41 8.95 3.66
C ASP A 455 -11.31 9.68 4.67
N THR A 456 -11.95 8.96 5.60
CA THR A 456 -12.89 9.55 6.58
C THR A 456 -12.55 9.16 8.01
N PRO A 457 -12.86 10.03 9.00
CA PRO A 457 -12.66 9.69 10.40
C PRO A 457 -13.54 8.50 10.83
N GLY A 458 -12.94 7.60 11.62
CA GLY A 458 -13.60 6.44 12.19
C GLY A 458 -13.53 5.19 11.32
N GLU A 459 -13.73 4.03 11.94
CA GLU A 459 -13.82 2.74 11.24
C GLU A 459 -15.20 2.58 10.61
N GLN A 460 -15.44 3.28 9.49
CA GLN A 460 -16.72 3.22 8.81
C GLN A 460 -16.96 1.87 8.15
N GLN A 461 -18.19 1.37 8.25
CA GLN A 461 -18.61 0.11 7.65
C GLN A 461 -18.51 0.09 6.11
N LYS A 462 -18.50 1.26 5.45
CA LYS A 462 -18.43 1.38 3.98
C LYS A 462 -17.21 0.69 3.38
N TYR A 463 -16.06 0.74 4.05
CA TYR A 463 -14.81 0.15 3.55
C TYR A 463 -14.86 -1.39 3.47
N PRO A 464 -15.11 -2.14 4.55
CA PRO A 464 -15.20 -3.60 4.47
C PRO A 464 -16.35 -4.07 3.59
N VAL A 465 -17.50 -3.37 3.59
CA VAL A 465 -18.64 -3.75 2.74
C VAL A 465 -18.33 -3.54 1.26
N ALA A 466 -17.66 -2.46 0.88
CA ALA A 466 -17.26 -2.22 -0.51
C ALA A 466 -16.33 -3.33 -1.02
N LEU A 467 -15.34 -3.70 -0.22
CA LEU A 467 -14.42 -4.79 -0.53
C LEU A 467 -15.14 -6.13 -0.73
N ILE A 468 -16.05 -6.48 0.18
CA ILE A 468 -16.83 -7.72 0.09
C ILE A 468 -17.76 -7.69 -1.12
N GLN A 469 -18.48 -6.57 -1.34
CA GLN A 469 -19.37 -6.43 -2.49
C GLN A 469 -18.59 -6.58 -3.81
N HIS A 470 -17.39 -6.01 -3.90
CA HIS A 470 -16.54 -6.19 -5.08
C HIS A 470 -16.13 -7.64 -5.28
N LEU A 471 -15.74 -8.37 -4.21
CA LEU A 471 -15.45 -9.80 -4.29
C LEU A 471 -16.63 -10.60 -4.86
N PHE A 472 -17.85 -10.32 -4.42
CA PHE A 472 -19.06 -11.00 -4.91
C PHE A 472 -19.32 -10.79 -6.42
N THR A 473 -18.79 -9.74 -7.04
CA THR A 473 -18.89 -9.55 -8.51
C THR A 473 -17.91 -10.42 -9.29
N LEU A 474 -16.95 -11.04 -8.61
CA LEU A 474 -15.81 -11.74 -9.20
C LEU A 474 -15.79 -13.24 -8.90
N ILE A 475 -16.68 -13.74 -8.04
CA ILE A 475 -16.80 -15.17 -7.73
C ILE A 475 -18.04 -15.77 -8.42
N PRO A 476 -18.10 -17.10 -8.60
CA PRO A 476 -19.29 -17.81 -9.08
C PRO A 476 -20.52 -17.57 -8.20
N HIS A 477 -21.71 -17.63 -8.81
CA HIS A 477 -23.01 -17.44 -8.14
C HIS A 477 -23.71 -18.77 -7.84
#